data_AF-A0A552V6Y9-F1
#
_entry.id   AF-A0A552V6Y9-F1
#
_cell.length_a   1.000
_cell.length_b   1.000
_cell.length_c   1.000
_cell.angle_alpha   90.00
_cell.angle_beta   90.00
_cell.angle_gamma   90.00
#
_symmetry.space_group_name_H-M   'P 1'
#
loop_
_entity.id
_entity.type
_entity.pdbx_description
1 polymer ?
#
loop_
_entity_poly.entity_id
_entity_poly.type
_entity_poly.pdbx_seq_one_letter_code
_entity_poly.pdbx_strand_id
1 'polypeptide(L)'
;MQNLGFNQTTIDSRQVAVMLEKEHSELLKDIRKYTEYLREGNFPFSEFFIESSYKTKGNNKTYKNYQITKKGCEFLAHKLTGANGATFTAKYINAFE
;
A
#
# COMPACT_ATOMS: atom_id res chain seq x y z
N MET A 1 1.82 31.59 -8.80
CA MET A 1 2.08 30.38 -9.62
C MET A 1 1.33 29.22 -8.98
N GLN A 2 0.28 28.72 -9.62
CA GLN A 2 -0.47 27.56 -9.13
C GLN A 2 0.40 26.33 -9.37
N ASN A 3 0.82 25.67 -8.28
CA ASN A 3 1.40 24.34 -8.36
C ASN A 3 0.32 23.37 -8.84
N LEU A 4 0.37 22.96 -10.11
CA LEU A 4 -0.30 21.76 -10.59
C LEU A 4 0.44 20.54 -10.00
N GLY A 5 0.27 20.33 -8.70
CA GLY A 5 0.73 19.12 -8.04
C GLY A 5 -0.19 17.98 -8.46
N PHE A 6 0.31 17.06 -9.29
CA PHE A 6 -0.28 15.74 -9.40
C PHE A 6 -0.21 15.11 -8.00
N ASN A 7 -1.26 15.27 -7.19
CA ASN A 7 -1.41 14.47 -5.98
C ASN A 7 -1.43 13.02 -6.44
N GLN A 8 -0.34 12.29 -6.21
CA GLN A 8 -0.36 10.85 -6.40
C GLN A 8 -1.44 10.30 -5.45
N THR A 9 -2.56 9.87 -6.03
CA THR A 9 -3.58 9.14 -5.29
C THR A 9 -2.89 7.92 -4.67
N THR A 10 -3.15 7.70 -3.38
CA THR A 10 -2.64 6.54 -2.64
C THR A 10 -3.77 5.95 -1.83
N ILE A 11 -3.68 4.65 -1.55
CA ILE A 11 -4.65 3.93 -0.71
C ILE A 11 -3.98 3.63 0.62
N ASP A 12 -4.68 3.86 1.72
CA ASP A 12 -4.15 3.51 3.05
C ASP A 12 -3.98 1.99 3.14
N SER A 13 -2.82 1.53 3.62
CA SER A 13 -2.53 0.10 3.82
C SER A 13 -3.60 -0.64 4.63
N ARG A 14 -4.38 0.04 5.48
CA ARG A 14 -5.53 -0.55 6.18
C ARG A 14 -6.66 -0.91 5.22
N GLN A 15 -6.95 -0.07 4.23
CA GLN A 15 -7.93 -0.35 3.18
C GLN A 15 -7.42 -1.45 2.25
N VAL A 16 -6.13 -1.40 1.88
CA VAL A 16 -5.51 -2.47 1.07
C VAL A 16 -5.57 -3.82 1.78
N ALA A 17 -5.36 -3.87 3.10
CA ALA A 17 -5.51 -5.09 3.89
C ALA A 17 -6.93 -5.66 3.81
N VAL A 18 -7.96 -4.80 3.88
CA VAL A 18 -9.36 -5.20 3.65
C VAL A 18 -9.58 -5.71 2.23
N MET A 19 -9.01 -5.06 1.21
CA MET A 19 -9.13 -5.52 -0.19
C MET A 19 -8.49 -6.90 -0.41
N LEU A 20 -7.38 -7.16 0.28
CA LEU A 20 -6.64 -8.42 0.30
C LEU A 20 -7.25 -9.49 1.23
N GLU A 21 -8.30 -9.15 1.97
CA GLU A 21 -8.95 -10.03 2.95
C GLU A 21 -7.95 -10.62 3.96
N LYS A 22 -7.03 -9.77 4.43
CA LYS A 22 -6.01 -10.15 5.41
C LYS A 22 -5.85 -9.10 6.50
N GLU A 23 -5.28 -9.53 7.63
CA GLU A 23 -4.95 -8.63 8.73
C GLU A 23 -3.94 -7.56 8.32
N HIS A 24 -4.15 -6.32 8.79
CA HIS A 24 -3.25 -5.20 8.50
C HIS A 24 -1.83 -5.46 9.00
N SER A 25 -1.69 -6.09 10.17
CA SER A 25 -0.40 -6.47 10.74
C SER A 25 0.38 -7.45 9.86
N GLU A 26 -0.30 -8.38 9.18
CA GLU A 26 0.30 -9.32 8.23
C GLU A 26 0.73 -8.59 6.96
N LEU A 27 -0.09 -7.69 6.42
CA LEU A 27 0.31 -6.85 5.29
C LEU A 27 1.53 -5.99 5.63
N LEU A 28 1.62 -5.43 6.85
CA LEU A 28 2.79 -4.65 7.27
C LEU A 28 4.07 -5.49 7.33
N LYS A 29 3.98 -6.79 7.67
CA LYS A 29 5.13 -7.71 7.63
C LYS A 29 5.58 -7.95 6.19
N ASP A 30 4.64 -8.19 5.29
CA ASP A 30 4.92 -8.38 3.87
C ASP A 30 5.57 -7.15 3.25
N ILE A 31 5.01 -5.95 3.50
CA ILE A 31 5.57 -4.70 2.97
C ILE A 31 7.01 -4.52 3.44
N ARG A 32 7.33 -4.76 4.72
CA ARG A 32 8.73 -4.67 5.21
C ARG A 32 9.66 -5.61 4.45
N LYS A 33 9.26 -6.88 4.31
CA LYS A 33 10.01 -7.88 3.53
C LYS A 33 10.20 -7.46 2.07
N TYR A 34 9.18 -6.91 1.43
CA TYR A 34 9.27 -6.44 0.05
C TYR A 34 10.14 -5.19 -0.10
N THR A 35 10.09 -4.28 0.88
CA THR A 35 10.98 -3.10 0.88
C THR A 35 12.45 -3.50 1.03
N GLU A 36 12.75 -4.57 1.78
CA GLU A 36 14.10 -5.15 1.85
C GLU A 36 14.55 -5.69 0.49
N TYR A 37 13.71 -6.49 -0.19
CA TYR A 37 14.02 -7.00 -1.53
C TYR A 37 14.22 -5.90 -2.57
N LEU A 38 13.38 -4.85 -2.54
CA LEU A 38 13.52 -3.70 -3.43
C LEU A 38 14.83 -2.96 -3.15
N ARG A 39 15.19 -2.79 -1.87
CA ARG A 39 16.45 -2.15 -1.47
C ARG A 39 17.67 -2.94 -1.93
N GLU A 40 17.67 -4.26 -1.77
CA GLU A 40 18.73 -5.15 -2.26
C GLU A 40 18.89 -5.07 -3.79
N GLY A 41 17.76 -4.91 -4.51
CA GLY A 41 17.73 -4.70 -5.96
C GLY A 41 18.02 -3.26 -6.42
N ASN A 42 18.34 -2.32 -5.52
CA ASN A 42 18.51 -0.88 -5.82
C ASN A 42 17.27 -0.20 -6.43
N PHE A 43 16.07 -0.68 -6.11
CA PHE A 43 14.81 -0.04 -6.51
C PHE A 43 14.29 0.88 -5.40
N PRO A 44 13.79 2.08 -5.74
CA PRO A 44 13.22 3.01 -4.75
C PRO A 44 11.86 2.50 -4.25
N PHE A 45 11.85 1.87 -3.07
CA PHE A 45 10.62 1.32 -2.50
C PHE A 45 9.53 2.37 -2.25
N SER A 46 9.91 3.65 -2.08
CA SER A 46 8.99 4.78 -1.89
C SER A 46 8.08 5.03 -3.10
N GLU A 47 8.43 4.54 -4.29
CA GLU A 47 7.53 4.57 -5.46
C GLU A 47 6.35 3.59 -5.33
N PHE A 48 6.44 2.63 -4.40
CA PHE A 48 5.44 1.59 -4.17
C PHE A 48 4.74 1.78 -2.83
N PHE A 49 5.52 1.97 -1.77
CA PHE A 49 5.07 2.03 -0.38
C PHE A 49 5.66 3.26 0.30
N ILE A 50 4.82 4.24 0.60
CA ILE A 50 5.23 5.47 1.29
C ILE A 50 4.94 5.29 2.77
N GLU A 51 5.98 5.37 3.60
CA GLU A 51 5.82 5.28 5.06
C GLU A 51 4.89 6.39 5.58
N SER A 52 3.97 6.02 6.46
CA SER A 52 3.04 6.96 7.08
C SER A 52 2.71 6.52 8.52
N SER A 53 1.92 7.34 9.20
CA SER A 53 1.39 6.97 10.50
C SER A 53 0.02 7.58 10.74
N TYR A 54 -0.75 6.96 11.63
CA TYR A 54 -2.06 7.46 12.03
C TYR A 54 -2.20 7.46 13.56
N LYS A 55 -3.11 8.31 14.05
CA LYS A 55 -3.56 8.33 15.45
C LYS A 55 -5.04 7.98 15.49
N THR A 56 -5.45 7.26 16.52
CA THR A 56 -6.87 7.05 16.79
C THR A 56 -7.39 8.13 17.74
N LYS A 57 -8.63 8.58 17.53
CA LYS A 57 -9.27 9.54 18.43
C LYS A 57 -9.30 8.96 19.85
N GLY A 58 -8.97 9.79 20.85
CA GLY A 58 -8.96 9.38 22.26
C GLY A 58 -7.71 8.64 22.73
N ASN A 59 -6.67 8.52 21.89
CA ASN A 59 -5.40 7.92 22.29
C ASN A 59 -4.21 8.72 21.74
N ASN A 60 -3.17 8.93 22.55
CA ASN A 60 -1.95 9.61 22.14
C ASN A 60 -0.93 8.71 21.42
N LYS A 61 -1.26 7.42 21.22
CA LYS A 61 -0.42 6.48 20.46
C LYS A 61 -0.48 6.76 18.96
N THR A 62 0.70 6.72 18.34
CA THR A 62 0.89 6.75 16.89
C THR A 62 1.11 5.32 16.38
N TYR A 63 0.41 4.95 15.32
CA TYR A 63 0.47 3.63 14.69
C TYR A 63 1.05 3.76 13.30
N LYS A 64 1.95 2.84 12.92
CA LYS A 64 2.54 2.82 11.59
C LYS A 64 1.55 2.32 10.55
N ASN A 65 1.55 2.95 9.38
CA ASN A 65 0.87 2.45 8.18
C ASN A 65 1.69 2.84 6.95
N TYR A 66 1.20 2.49 5.77
CA TYR A 66 1.75 2.94 4.49
C TYR A 66 0.65 3.58 3.64
N GLN A 67 1.02 4.58 2.87
CA GLN A 67 0.27 5.01 1.71
C GLN A 67 0.78 4.22 0.50
N ILE A 68 -0.10 3.40 -0.09
CA ILE A 68 0.24 2.47 -1.16
C ILE A 68 -0.15 3.10 -2.48
N THR A 69 0.82 3.24 -3.38
CA THR A 69 0.60 3.81 -4.72
C THR A 69 -0.09 2.79 -5.61
N LYS A 70 -0.57 3.20 -6.79
CA LYS A 70 -1.08 2.26 -7.81
C LYS A 70 -0.04 1.19 -8.16
N LYS A 71 1.23 1.59 -8.31
CA LYS A 71 2.38 0.69 -8.53
C LYS A 71 2.59 -0.29 -7.37
N GLY A 72 2.38 0.17 -6.13
CA GLY A 72 2.39 -0.69 -4.94
C GLY A 72 1.28 -1.74 -4.96
N CYS A 73 0.06 -1.36 -5.36
CA CYS A 73 -1.03 -2.32 -5.52
C CYS A 73 -0.76 -3.31 -6.66
N GLU A 74 -0.24 -2.86 -7.80
CA GLU A 74 0.19 -3.74 -8.90
C GLU A 74 1.25 -4.76 -8.43
N PHE A 75 2.25 -4.28 -7.67
CA PHE A 75 3.27 -5.16 -7.10
C PHE A 75 2.67 -6.23 -6.19
N LEU A 76 1.75 -5.87 -5.30
CA LEU A 76 1.06 -6.80 -4.41
C LEU A 76 0.21 -7.81 -5.19
N ALA A 77 -0.50 -7.36 -6.23
CA ALA A 77 -1.30 -8.22 -7.09
C ALA A 77 -0.45 -9.29 -7.78
N HIS A 78 0.77 -8.96 -8.22
CA HIS A 78 1.72 -9.93 -8.79
C HIS A 78 2.23 -10.98 -7.80
N LYS A 79 2.01 -10.82 -6.50
CA LYS A 79 2.32 -11.84 -5.48
C LYS A 79 1.15 -12.77 -5.20
N LEU A 80 -0.05 -12.43 -5.70
CA LEU A 80 -1.24 -13.26 -5.61
C LEU A 80 -1.42 -14.08 -6.88
N THR A 81 -2.19 -15.15 -6.78
CA THR A 81 -2.55 -16.00 -7.93
C THR A 81 -4.03 -16.34 -7.90
N GLY A 82 -4.55 -16.81 -9.03
CA GLY A 82 -5.95 -17.25 -9.16
C GLY A 82 -6.96 -16.15 -8.87
N ALA A 83 -8.10 -16.54 -8.29
CA ALA A 83 -9.23 -15.65 -8.01
C ALA A 83 -8.85 -14.48 -7.09
N ASN A 84 -7.97 -14.69 -6.11
CA ASN A 84 -7.57 -13.64 -5.17
C ASN A 84 -6.81 -12.51 -5.88
N GLY A 85 -5.92 -12.85 -6.82
CA GLY A 85 -5.21 -11.85 -7.62
C GLY A 85 -6.14 -11.05 -8.52
N ALA A 86 -7.08 -11.72 -9.19
CA ALA A 86 -8.08 -11.06 -10.05
C ALA A 86 -8.98 -10.11 -9.25
N THR A 87 -9.53 -10.58 -8.13
CA THR A 87 -10.42 -9.79 -7.27
C THR A 87 -9.71 -8.58 -6.66
N PHE A 88 -8.50 -8.76 -6.13
CA PHE A 88 -7.71 -7.64 -5.62
C PHE A 88 -7.40 -6.61 -6.71
N THR A 89 -7.08 -7.08 -7.92
CA THR A 89 -6.80 -6.22 -9.07
C THR A 89 -7.99 -5.34 -9.44
N ALA A 90 -9.18 -5.93 -9.55
CA ALA A 90 -10.40 -5.17 -9.79
C ALA A 90 -10.69 -4.15 -8.65
N LYS A 91 -10.52 -4.57 -7.38
CA LYS A 91 -10.74 -3.69 -6.22
C LYS A 91 -9.84 -2.46 -6.24
N TYR A 92 -8.53 -2.61 -6.51
CA TYR A 92 -7.63 -1.46 -6.48
C TYR A 92 -7.78 -0.57 -7.71
N ILE A 93 -8.05 -1.13 -8.91
CA ILE A 93 -8.29 -0.31 -10.13
C ILE A 93 -9.45 0.66 -9.88
N ASN A 94 -10.59 0.15 -9.39
CA ASN A 94 -11.77 0.95 -9.08
C ASN A 94 -11.54 1.99 -7.96
N ALA A 95 -10.50 1.83 -7.14
CA ALA A 95 -10.17 2.78 -6.07
C ALA A 95 -9.24 3.92 -6.53
N PHE A 96 -8.63 3.79 -7.72
CA PHE A 96 -7.80 4.84 -8.34
C PHE A 96 -8.47 5.56 -9.51
N GLU A 97 -9.54 4.99 -10.07
CA GLU A 97 -10.43 5.61 -11.05
C GLU A 97 -11.46 6.53 -10.37
#